data_AF-A0A7C6EN42-F1
#
_entry.id   AF-A0A7C6EN42-F1
#
_cell.length_a   1.000
_cell.length_b   1.000
_cell.length_c   1.000
_cell.angle_alpha   90.00
_cell.angle_beta   90.00
_cell.angle_gamma   90.00
#
_symmetry.space_group_name_H-M   'P 1'
#
loop_
_entity.id
_entity.type
_entity.pdbx_description
1 polymer ?
#
loop_
_entity_poly.entity_id
_entity_poly.type
_entity_poly.pdbx_seq_one_letter_code
_entity_poly.pdbx_strand_id
1 'polypeptide(L)'
;MLAVDSPARALKALAATGAEIKEEEAVAVEMPHRVGELMKVAKKLADAGVNINLIYGTTGTGKAGTCLFKTADNKKAIRVINK
;
A
#
# COMPACT_ATOMS: atom_id res chain seq x y z
N MET A 1 -7.64 -7.41 -3.97
CA MET A 1 -7.05 -6.11 -4.37
C MET A 1 -5.99 -6.38 -5.41
N LEU A 2 -6.03 -5.70 -6.56
CA LEU A 2 -5.01 -5.78 -7.59
C LEU A 2 -4.24 -4.46 -7.62
N ALA A 3 -2.93 -4.51 -7.44
CA ALA A 3 -2.05 -3.38 -7.68
C ALA A 3 -1.54 -3.48 -9.11
N VAL A 4 -1.72 -2.40 -9.88
CA VAL A 4 -1.39 -2.35 -11.31
C VAL A 4 -0.58 -1.09 -11.61
N ASP A 5 0.25 -1.13 -12.65
CA ASP A 5 1.04 -0.01 -13.14
C ASP A 5 0.16 1.06 -13.83
N SER A 6 -0.98 0.65 -14.39
CA SER A 6 -1.89 1.52 -15.12
C SER A 6 -3.36 1.18 -14.82
N PRO A 7 -4.00 1.90 -13.89
CA PRO A 7 -5.40 1.70 -13.55
C PRO A 7 -6.32 1.79 -14.78
N ALA A 8 -6.11 2.80 -15.64
CA ALA A 8 -6.91 2.99 -16.85
C ALA A 8 -6.85 1.80 -17.81
N ARG A 9 -5.66 1.21 -18.02
CA ARG A 9 -5.51 0.02 -18.88
C ARG A 9 -6.13 -1.21 -18.23
N ALA A 10 -5.97 -1.37 -16.92
CA ALA A 10 -6.55 -2.48 -16.18
C ALA A 10 -8.08 -2.45 -16.20
N LEU A 11 -8.70 -1.30 -15.96
CA LEU A 11 -10.16 -1.13 -16.03
C LEU A 11 -10.69 -1.45 -17.41
N LYS A 12 -10.05 -0.95 -18.47
CA LYS A 12 -10.45 -1.24 -19.85
C LYS A 12 -10.40 -2.73 -20.16
N ALA A 13 -9.36 -3.43 -19.69
CA ALA A 13 -9.23 -4.87 -19.88
C ALA A 13 -10.26 -5.66 -19.06
N LEU A 14 -10.54 -5.21 -17.83
CA LEU A 14 -11.46 -5.89 -16.91
C LEU A 14 -12.94 -5.57 -17.18
N ALA A 15 -13.25 -4.49 -17.89
CA ALA A 15 -14.62 -4.09 -18.21
C ALA A 15 -15.42 -5.19 -18.95
N ALA A 16 -14.74 -6.00 -19.76
CA ALA A 16 -15.37 -7.10 -20.50
C ALA A 16 -15.79 -8.29 -19.61
N THR A 17 -15.34 -8.34 -18.35
CA THR A 17 -15.62 -9.46 -17.43
C THR A 17 -16.98 -9.36 -16.75
N GLY A 18 -17.65 -8.19 -16.82
CA GLY A 18 -18.90 -7.93 -16.11
C GLY A 18 -18.76 -7.82 -14.58
N ALA A 19 -17.53 -7.83 -14.05
CA ALA A 19 -17.27 -7.67 -12.62
C ALA A 19 -17.46 -6.22 -12.16
N GLU A 20 -17.93 -6.06 -10.93
CA GLU A 20 -17.92 -4.76 -10.25
C GLU A 20 -16.49 -4.43 -9.81
N ILE A 21 -15.93 -3.36 -10.38
CA ILE A 21 -14.54 -2.96 -10.13
C ILE A 21 -14.55 -1.61 -9.44
N LYS A 22 -13.87 -1.51 -8.30
CA LYS A 22 -13.70 -0.28 -7.54
C LYS A 22 -12.23 0.10 -7.49
N GLU A 23 -11.93 1.32 -7.89
CA GLU A 23 -10.61 1.90 -7.72
C GLU A 23 -10.43 2.42 -6.30
N GLU A 24 -9.29 2.11 -5.70
CA GLU A 24 -8.93 2.60 -4.37
C GLU A 24 -7.45 2.97 -4.34
N GLU A 25 -7.15 4.11 -3.70
CA GLU A 25 -5.77 4.56 -3.50
C GLU A 25 -5.13 3.88 -2.29
N ALA A 26 -3.86 3.50 -2.44
CA ALA A 26 -3.03 2.97 -1.36
C ALA A 26 -1.61 3.55 -1.43
N VAL A 27 -0.93 3.55 -0.29
CA VAL A 27 0.47 3.95 -0.17
C VAL A 27 1.35 2.71 -0.29
N ALA A 28 2.19 2.65 -1.33
CA ALA A 28 3.22 1.64 -1.45
C ALA A 28 4.46 2.06 -0.67
N VAL A 29 4.95 1.16 0.19
CA VAL A 29 6.15 1.38 1.00
C VAL A 29 7.11 0.24 0.77
N GLU A 30 8.27 0.56 0.22
CA GLU A 30 9.40 -0.37 0.15
C GLU A 30 10.20 -0.30 1.45
N MET A 31 10.56 -1.47 1.97
CA MET A 31 11.32 -1.59 3.22
C MET A 31 12.25 -2.79 3.17
N PRO A 32 13.32 -2.82 3.98
CA PRO A 32 14.18 -4.00 4.06
C PRO A 32 13.39 -5.24 4.47
N HIS A 33 13.74 -6.39 3.90
CA HIS A 33 13.16 -7.66 4.28
C HIS A 33 13.84 -8.18 5.56
N ARG A 34 13.52 -7.53 6.70
CA ARG A 34 14.01 -7.88 8.03
C ARG A 34 12.90 -7.76 9.06
N VAL A 35 13.04 -8.52 10.14
CA VAL A 35 12.12 -8.49 11.27
C VAL A 35 12.01 -7.06 11.83
N GLY A 36 10.77 -6.62 12.07
CA GLY A 36 10.48 -5.33 12.67
C GLY A 36 10.40 -4.15 11.71
N GLU A 37 10.74 -4.28 10.43
CA GLU A 37 10.67 -3.15 9.49
C GLU A 37 9.22 -2.68 9.28
N LEU A 38 8.25 -3.60 9.19
CA LEU A 38 6.83 -3.27 9.18
C LEU A 38 6.39 -2.57 10.47
N MET A 39 6.89 -3.03 11.62
CA MET A 39 6.57 -2.44 12.93
C MET A 39 7.04 -0.98 13.01
N LYS A 40 8.21 -0.64 12.45
CA LYS A 40 8.68 0.76 12.38
C LYS A 40 7.72 1.64 11.58
N VAL A 41 7.26 1.17 10.41
CA VAL A 41 6.30 1.91 9.57
C VAL A 41 4.96 2.09 10.29
N ALA A 42 4.41 1.00 10.84
CA ALA A 42 3.16 1.03 11.59
C ALA A 42 3.25 1.95 12.82
N LYS A 43 4.40 1.93 13.52
CA LYS A 43 4.65 2.82 14.67
C LYS A 43 4.66 4.28 14.27
N LYS A 44 5.34 4.66 13.18
CA LYS A 44 5.32 6.04 12.68
C LYS A 44 3.89 6.51 12.39
N LEU A 45 3.08 5.66 11.76
CA LEU A 45 1.67 5.96 11.49
C LEU A 45 0.85 6.11 12.78
N ALA A 46 1.03 5.20 13.75
CA ALA A 46 0.36 5.24 15.03
C ALA A 46 0.72 6.50 15.84
N ASP A 47 2.01 6.84 15.93
CA ASP A 47 2.50 8.03 16.64
C ASP A 47 1.95 9.34 16.00
N ALA A 48 1.61 9.30 14.71
CA ALA A 48 0.95 10.41 14.00
C ALA A 48 -0.60 10.35 14.03
N GLY A 49 -1.19 9.38 14.74
CA GLY A 49 -2.64 9.19 14.81
C GLY A 49 -3.28 8.83 13.47
N VAL A 50 -2.58 8.10 12.60
CA VAL A 50 -3.09 7.64 11.30
C VAL A 50 -3.49 6.17 11.41
N ASN A 51 -4.80 5.89 11.31
CA ASN A 51 -5.30 4.52 11.33
C ASN A 51 -4.96 3.77 10.03
N ILE A 52 -4.61 2.49 10.15
CA ILE A 52 -4.44 1.57 9.02
C ILE A 52 -5.74 0.81 8.83
N ASN A 53 -6.38 0.97 7.67
CA ASN A 53 -7.64 0.31 7.33
C ASN A 53 -7.41 -1.03 6.64
N LEU A 54 -6.33 -1.15 5.88
CA LEU A 54 -5.96 -2.36 5.15
C LEU A 54 -4.45 -2.38 4.93
N ILE A 55 -3.87 -3.58 4.97
CA ILE A 55 -2.47 -3.80 4.60
C ILE A 55 -2.33 -5.08 3.78
N TYR A 56 -1.51 -5.02 2.74
CA TYR A 56 -1.01 -6.19 2.01
C TYR A 56 0.50 -6.11 1.89
N GLY A 57 1.20 -7.15 2.35
CA GLY A 57 2.65 -7.26 2.22
C GLY A 57 3.03 -8.33 1.21
N THR A 58 4.06 -8.07 0.42
CA THR A 58 4.72 -9.08 -0.39
C THR A 58 6.22 -8.98 -0.23
N THR A 59 6.90 -10.12 -0.34
CA THR A 59 8.35 -10.15 -0.47
C THR A 59 8.72 -9.85 -1.91
N GLY A 60 9.62 -8.89 -2.12
CA GLY A 60 10.23 -8.67 -3.43
C GLY A 60 11.29 -9.72 -3.72
N THR A 61 11.97 -9.59 -4.86
CA THR A 61 13.19 -10.34 -5.13
C THR A 61 14.35 -9.70 -4.36
N GLY A 62 15.09 -10.48 -3.57
CA GLY A 62 16.27 -10.01 -2.84
C GLY A 62 16.01 -9.51 -1.42
N LYS A 63 16.57 -8.34 -1.07
CA LYS A 63 16.63 -7.84 0.32
C LYS A 63 15.54 -6.83 0.68
N ALA A 64 14.58 -6.56 -0.21
CA ALA A 64 13.50 -5.62 -0.01
C ALA A 64 12.13 -6.30 -0.09
N GLY A 65 11.17 -5.82 0.71
CA GLY A 65 9.76 -6.16 0.63
C GLY A 65 8.92 -4.90 0.41
N THR A 66 7.72 -5.09 -0.14
CA THR A 66 6.79 -3.99 -0.40
C THR A 66 5.51 -4.23 0.36
N CYS A 67 5.03 -3.21 1.08
CA CYS A 67 3.72 -3.22 1.71
C CYS A 67 2.84 -2.11 1.13
N LEU A 68 1.61 -2.47 0.79
CA LEU A 68 0.55 -1.55 0.42
C LEU A 68 -0.29 -1.23 1.66
N PHE A 69 -0.44 0.05 1.96
CA PHE A 69 -1.24 0.54 3.08
C PHE A 69 -2.42 1.34 2.56
N LYS A 70 -3.64 0.97 2.96
CA LYS A 70 -4.78 1.87 2.93
C LYS A 70 -4.93 2.46 4.31
N THR A 71 -4.85 3.78 4.42
CA THR A 71 -4.92 4.48 5.70
C THR A 71 -6.12 5.41 5.75
N ALA A 72 -6.43 5.93 6.94
CA ALA A 72 -7.43 6.98 7.10
C ALA A 72 -7.02 8.30 6.41
N ASP A 73 -5.72 8.54 6.20
CA ASP A 73 -5.18 9.70 5.47
C ASP A 73 -3.87 9.35 4.77
N ASN A 74 -3.97 8.94 3.50
CA ASN A 74 -2.81 8.52 2.70
C ASN A 74 -1.80 9.67 2.49
N LYS A 75 -2.25 10.93 2.42
CA LYS A 75 -1.36 12.08 2.24
C LYS A 75 -0.52 12.33 3.48
N LYS A 76 -1.14 12.25 4.66
CA LYS A 76 -0.42 12.34 5.95
C LYS A 76 0.50 11.14 6.15
N ALA A 77 0.06 9.93 5.80
CA ALA A 77 0.87 8.72 5.85
C ALA A 77 2.19 8.87 5.06
N ILE A 78 2.13 9.31 3.80
CA ILE A 78 3.32 9.54 2.96
C ILE A 78 4.31 10.51 3.63
N ARG A 79 3.81 11.63 4.17
CA ARG A 79 4.66 12.63 4.84
C ARG A 79 5.35 12.08 6.09
N VAL A 80 4.64 11.27 6.87
CA VAL A 80 5.13 10.75 8.15
C VAL A 80 6.11 9.58 7.92
N ILE A 81 5.87 8.74 6.92
CA ILE A 81 6.76 7.62 6.60
C ILE A 81 8.13 8.11 6.12
N ASN A 82 8.15 9.18 5.32
CA ASN A 82 9.35 9.78 4.73
C ASN A 82 10.12 10.74 5.65
N LYS A 83 9.62 11.01 6.86
CA LYS A 83 10.39 11.69 7.91
C LYS A 83 11.37 10.72 8.56
#